data_AF-A0A6G1J8S7-F1
#
_entry.id   AF-A0A6G1J8S7-F1
#
_cell.length_a   1.000
_cell.length_b   1.000
_cell.length_c   1.000
_cell.angle_alpha   90.00
_cell.angle_beta   90.00
_cell.angle_gamma   90.00
#
_symmetry.space_group_name_H-M   'P 1'
#
loop_
_entity.id
_entity.type
_entity.pdbx_description
1 polymer ?
#
loop_
_entity_poly.entity_id
_entity_poly.type
_entity_poly.pdbx_seq_one_letter_code
_entity_poly.pdbx_strand_id
1 'polypeptide(L)'
;MSAFRTLAVRRTPLVSYGLMQRASFHASIVRGAGKETKLHTEGRANEVEEMKQDQLRKQKEGKGHWEESLASDSESIIKADRGEDGKTTAETIQKLQEETKKVEGKL
;
A
#
# COMPACT_ATOMS: atom_id res chain seq x y z
N MET A 1 -23.03 31.77 71.13
CA MET A 1 -22.61 32.30 69.82
C MET A 1 -22.34 31.15 68.88
N SER A 2 -22.92 31.25 67.68
CA SER A 2 -22.82 30.32 66.55
C SER A 2 -21.39 30.16 66.04
N ALA A 3 -21.01 28.95 65.63
CA ALA A 3 -20.50 28.68 64.28
C ALA A 3 -20.02 27.22 64.15
N PHE A 4 -20.90 26.34 63.68
CA PHE A 4 -20.47 25.21 62.84
C PHE A 4 -20.31 25.73 61.42
N ARG A 5 -19.13 25.54 60.83
CA ARG A 5 -18.75 25.59 59.40
C ARG A 5 -17.23 25.74 59.41
N THR A 6 -16.37 24.98 58.76
CA THR A 6 -16.40 24.14 57.55
C THR A 6 -14.97 23.62 57.45
N LEU A 7 -14.69 22.41 56.95
CA LEU A 7 -13.57 22.21 56.03
C LEU A 7 -13.81 20.96 55.20
N ALA A 8 -13.62 21.12 53.90
CA ALA A 8 -14.19 20.34 52.82
C ALA A 8 -13.50 18.99 52.60
N VAL A 9 -14.30 17.94 52.41
CA VAL A 9 -13.85 16.70 51.76
C VAL A 9 -13.54 17.02 50.31
N ARG A 10 -12.25 17.15 49.97
CA ARG A 10 -11.79 17.14 48.58
C ARG A 10 -11.94 15.72 48.03
N ARG A 11 -13.10 15.42 47.43
CA ARG A 11 -13.24 14.29 46.51
C ARG A 11 -12.41 14.62 45.27
N THR A 12 -11.24 14.02 45.12
CA THR A 12 -10.54 13.98 43.85
C THR A 12 -11.32 13.07 42.91
N PRO A 13 -11.91 13.53 41.80
CA PRO A 13 -12.24 12.61 40.74
C PRO A 13 -10.90 12.16 40.18
N LEU A 14 -10.57 10.88 40.39
CA LEU A 14 -9.62 10.19 39.53
C LEU A 14 -10.26 10.20 38.14
N VAL A 15 -10.06 11.28 37.40
CA VAL A 15 -10.34 11.31 35.97
C VAL A 15 -9.25 10.46 35.36
N SER A 16 -9.49 9.16 35.37
CA SER A 16 -8.87 8.19 34.47
C SER A 16 -9.26 8.62 33.06
N TYR A 17 -8.57 9.66 32.56
CA TYR A 17 -8.40 9.86 31.13
C TYR A 17 -7.70 8.60 30.65
N GLY A 18 -8.49 7.64 30.19
CA GLY A 18 -7.97 6.55 29.40
C GLY A 18 -7.09 7.18 28.33
N LEU A 19 -5.80 6.94 28.42
CA LEU A 19 -4.91 7.05 27.29
C LEU A 19 -5.46 6.04 26.28
N MET A 20 -6.41 6.50 25.47
CA MET A 20 -6.88 5.77 24.32
C MET A 20 -5.64 5.72 23.42
N GLN A 21 -4.85 4.64 23.54
CA GLN A 21 -3.78 4.30 22.62
C GLN A 21 -4.44 4.09 21.25
N ARG A 22 -4.70 5.18 20.54
CA ARG A 22 -4.92 5.14 19.11
C ARG A 22 -3.59 4.70 18.53
N ALA A 23 -3.55 3.51 17.92
CA ALA A 23 -2.37 3.01 17.23
C ALA A 23 -1.83 4.13 16.31
N SER A 24 -0.70 4.72 16.69
CA SER A 24 -0.14 5.88 16.01
C SER A 24 0.66 5.41 14.78
N PHE A 25 -0.05 5.03 13.71
CA PHE A 25 0.52 4.95 12.36
C PHE A 25 0.68 6.39 11.80
N HIS A 26 1.50 7.24 12.43
CA HIS A 26 1.52 8.69 12.15
C HIS A 26 2.75 9.21 11.40
N ALA A 27 3.66 8.35 10.94
CA ALA A 27 4.76 8.80 10.08
C ALA A 27 5.19 7.70 9.11
N SER A 28 4.57 7.66 7.93
CA SER A 28 5.20 7.00 6.78
C SER A 28 6.11 8.02 6.08
N ILE A 29 7.36 7.63 5.83
CA ILE A 29 8.26 8.40 4.97
C ILE A 29 7.68 8.37 3.54
N VAL A 30 7.69 9.50 2.84
CA VAL A 30 7.37 9.55 1.41
C VAL A 30 8.40 8.69 0.68
N ARG A 31 8.01 7.48 0.27
CA ARG A 31 8.80 6.64 -0.62
C ARG A 31 8.48 7.02 -2.06
N GLY A 32 9.48 6.96 -2.94
CA GLY A 32 9.27 7.19 -4.36
C GLY A 32 8.16 6.27 -4.86
N ALA A 33 7.15 6.83 -5.52
CA ALA A 33 6.05 6.05 -6.04
C ALA A 33 6.57 5.12 -7.15
N GLY A 34 6.29 3.83 -7.03
CA GLY A 34 6.63 2.81 -8.03
C GLY A 34 7.58 1.72 -7.53
N LYS A 35 7.86 0.81 -8.44
CA LYS A 35 8.72 -0.37 -8.23
C LYS A 35 10.15 0.03 -7.84
N GLU A 36 10.66 -0.50 -6.73
CA GLU A 36 11.96 -0.11 -6.14
C GLU A 36 13.11 -0.58 -7.02
N THR A 37 12.95 -1.73 -7.67
CA THR A 37 13.90 -2.25 -8.68
C THR A 37 14.16 -1.31 -9.87
N LYS A 38 13.26 -0.33 -10.13
CA LYS A 38 13.40 0.66 -11.22
C LYS A 38 13.69 2.07 -10.70
N LEU A 39 14.16 2.20 -9.46
CA LEU A 39 14.64 3.46 -8.90
C LEU A 39 15.85 3.95 -9.74
N HIS A 40 15.88 5.26 -10.04
CA HIS A 40 16.95 5.95 -10.79
C HIS A 40 17.04 5.71 -12.31
N THR A 41 15.97 5.22 -12.95
CA THR A 41 15.92 5.23 -14.42
C THR A 41 15.57 6.64 -14.93
N GLU A 42 16.43 7.23 -15.79
CA GLU A 42 16.11 8.48 -16.47
C GLU A 42 14.85 8.30 -17.33
N GLY A 43 13.89 9.24 -17.25
CA GLY A 43 12.60 9.14 -17.96
C GLY A 43 11.49 8.36 -17.24
N ARG A 44 11.77 7.75 -16.08
CA ARG A 44 10.77 7.01 -15.27
C ARG A 44 9.51 7.82 -14.96
N ALA A 45 9.66 9.11 -14.67
CA ALA A 45 8.52 9.98 -14.36
C ALA A 45 7.54 10.11 -15.54
N ASN A 46 8.05 10.17 -16.77
CA ASN A 46 7.22 10.25 -17.97
C ASN A 46 6.51 8.92 -18.23
N GLU A 47 7.22 7.80 -18.09
CA GLU A 47 6.61 6.46 -18.19
C GLU A 47 5.50 6.25 -17.16
N VAL A 48 5.72 6.69 -15.92
CA VAL A 48 4.73 6.59 -14.83
C VAL A 48 3.49 7.41 -15.13
N GLU A 49 3.66 8.64 -15.63
CA GLU A 49 2.52 9.48 -15.98
C GLU A 49 1.77 8.92 -17.19
N GLU A 50 2.46 8.39 -18.21
CA GLU A 50 1.82 7.71 -19.34
C GLU A 50 0.97 6.51 -18.88
N MET A 51 1.56 5.62 -18.06
CA MET A 51 0.85 4.45 -17.53
C MET A 51 -0.34 4.83 -16.65
N LYS A 52 -0.20 5.90 -15.86
CA LYS A 52 -1.30 6.45 -15.06
C LYS A 52 -2.44 6.97 -15.95
N GLN A 53 -2.13 7.70 -17.02
CA GLN A 53 -3.15 8.19 -17.95
C GLN A 53 -3.86 7.04 -18.68
N ASP A 54 -3.10 6.01 -19.08
CA ASP A 54 -3.67 4.82 -19.70
C ASP A 54 -4.59 4.05 -18.73
N GLN A 55 -4.19 3.91 -17.47
CA GLN A 55 -5.04 3.32 -16.43
C GLN A 55 -6.33 4.11 -16.23
N LEU A 56 -6.27 5.44 -16.17
CA LEU A 56 -7.46 6.28 -16.03
C LEU A 56 -8.41 6.13 -17.23
N ARG A 57 -7.87 5.98 -18.43
CA ARG A 57 -8.65 5.69 -19.65
C ARG A 57 -9.30 4.31 -19.56
N LYS A 58 -8.53 3.25 -19.29
CA LYS A 58 -9.03 1.88 -19.13
C LYS A 58 -10.09 1.78 -18.03
N GLN A 59 -9.92 2.51 -16.94
CA GLN A 59 -10.90 2.58 -15.85
C GLN A 59 -12.21 3.21 -16.32
N LYS A 60 -12.15 4.31 -17.10
CA LYS A 60 -13.35 4.93 -17.69
C LYS A 60 -14.06 3.99 -18.68
N GLU A 61 -13.31 3.15 -19.38
CA GLU A 61 -13.84 2.13 -20.31
C GLU A 61 -14.35 0.87 -19.60
N GLY A 62 -14.25 0.77 -18.27
CA GLY A 62 -14.66 -0.40 -17.50
C GLY A 62 -13.68 -1.59 -17.58
N LYS A 63 -12.51 -1.41 -18.22
CA LYS A 63 -11.43 -2.40 -18.34
C LYS A 63 -10.28 -2.09 -17.39
N GLY A 64 -10.59 -1.55 -16.22
CA GLY A 64 -9.58 -1.22 -15.21
C GLY A 64 -8.78 -2.46 -14.83
N HIS A 65 -7.46 -2.40 -15.02
CA HIS A 65 -6.52 -3.46 -14.68
C HIS A 65 -5.48 -2.92 -13.70
N TRP A 66 -5.04 -3.79 -12.79
CA TRP A 66 -3.99 -3.47 -11.84
C TRP A 66 -2.63 -3.60 -12.54
N GLU A 67 -1.88 -2.49 -12.63
CA GLU A 67 -0.56 -2.49 -13.29
C GLU A 67 0.56 -2.72 -12.27
N GLU A 68 1.25 -3.84 -12.40
CA GLU A 68 2.37 -4.26 -11.55
C GLU A 68 3.57 -3.29 -11.61
N SER A 69 3.72 -2.56 -12.73
CA SER A 69 4.82 -1.61 -12.97
C SER A 69 4.73 -0.32 -12.13
N LEU A 70 3.53 0.00 -11.64
CA LEU A 70 3.23 1.14 -10.77
C LEU A 70 3.22 0.75 -9.29
N ALA A 71 3.01 -0.52 -8.97
CA ALA A 71 3.02 -1.02 -7.60
C ALA A 71 4.45 -1.05 -7.03
N SER A 72 4.55 -0.97 -5.69
CA SER A 72 5.81 -1.30 -5.01
C SER A 72 6.13 -2.79 -5.18
N ASP A 73 7.41 -3.16 -5.09
CA ASP A 73 7.81 -4.58 -5.13
C ASP A 73 7.07 -5.41 -4.08
N SER A 74 6.94 -4.88 -2.86
CA SER A 74 6.21 -5.54 -1.76
C SER A 74 4.71 -5.71 -2.04
N GLU A 75 4.07 -4.70 -2.64
CA GLU A 75 2.66 -4.76 -3.02
C GLU A 75 2.44 -5.76 -4.16
N SER A 76 3.38 -5.83 -5.10
CA SER A 76 3.28 -6.73 -6.24
C SER A 76 3.33 -8.20 -5.86
N ILE A 77 4.18 -8.56 -4.91
CA ILE A 77 4.29 -9.93 -4.38
C ILE A 77 2.99 -10.33 -3.69
N ILE A 78 2.44 -9.46 -2.83
CA ILE A 78 1.20 -9.75 -2.11
C ILE A 78 0.02 -9.87 -3.07
N LYS A 79 -0.01 -9.05 -4.13
CA LYS A 79 -1.07 -9.08 -5.15
C LYS A 79 -1.00 -10.35 -6.00
N ALA A 80 0.21 -10.76 -6.39
CA ALA A 80 0.46 -12.03 -7.07
C ALA A 80 0.03 -13.23 -6.22
N ASP A 81 0.38 -13.24 -4.93
CA ASP A 81 -0.04 -14.31 -4.00
C ASP A 81 -1.57 -14.41 -3.86
N ARG A 82 -2.27 -13.28 -3.98
CA ARG A 82 -3.74 -13.22 -3.93
C ARG A 82 -4.41 -13.53 -5.26
N GLY A 83 -3.66 -13.64 -6.37
CA GLY A 83 -4.21 -13.79 -7.72
C GLY A 83 -5.04 -12.59 -8.18
N GLU A 84 -4.80 -11.40 -7.60
CA GLU A 84 -5.54 -10.16 -7.90
C GLU A 84 -4.88 -9.35 -9.03
N ASP A 85 -3.81 -9.88 -9.61
CA ASP A 85 -2.99 -9.30 -10.67
C ASP A 85 -3.62 -9.43 -12.06
N GLY A 86 -4.89 -9.89 -12.14
CA GLY A 86 -5.74 -9.80 -13.34
C GLY A 86 -5.30 -10.65 -14.53
N LYS A 87 -4.24 -11.43 -14.38
CA LYS A 87 -3.78 -12.43 -15.36
C LYS A 87 -4.59 -13.70 -15.17
N THR A 88 -5.11 -14.27 -16.26
CA THR A 88 -5.75 -15.58 -16.17
C THR A 88 -4.71 -16.66 -15.91
N THR A 89 -5.08 -17.72 -15.20
CA THR A 89 -4.18 -18.85 -14.89
C THR A 89 -3.51 -19.43 -16.14
N ALA A 90 -4.21 -19.42 -17.29
CA ALA A 90 -3.68 -19.86 -18.57
C ALA A 90 -2.54 -18.98 -19.10
N GLU A 91 -2.69 -17.65 -19.06
CA GLU A 91 -1.67 -16.69 -19.50
C GLU A 91 -0.40 -16.79 -18.63
N THR A 92 -0.58 -16.98 -17.32
CA THR A 92 0.53 -17.17 -16.39
C THR A 92 1.29 -18.47 -16.67
N ILE A 93 0.58 -19.58 -16.89
CA ILE A 93 1.20 -20.88 -17.23
C ILE A 93 1.98 -20.77 -18.54
N GLN A 94 1.42 -20.11 -19.55
CA GLN A 94 2.07 -19.97 -20.85
C GLN A 94 3.36 -19.14 -20.76
N LYS A 95 3.34 -18.05 -19.99
CA LYS A 95 4.54 -17.25 -19.70
C LYS A 95 5.63 -18.05 -18.98
N LEU A 96 5.27 -18.85 -17.97
CA LEU A 96 6.22 -19.70 -17.26
C LEU A 96 6.86 -20.75 -18.18
N GLN A 97 6.08 -21.31 -19.12
CA GLN A 97 6.60 -22.24 -20.12
C GLN A 97 7.59 -21.57 -21.08
N GLU A 98 7.34 -20.34 -21.50
CA GLU A 98 8.26 -19.57 -22.35
C GLU A 98 9.56 -19.20 -21.62
N GLU A 99 9.46 -18.80 -20.35
CA GLU A 99 10.65 -18.50 -19.54
C GLU A 99 11.51 -19.74 -19.30
N THR A 100 10.87 -20.90 -19.05
CA THR A 100 11.58 -22.18 -18.91
C THR A 100 12.34 -22.55 -20.19
N LYS A 101 11.72 -22.40 -21.36
CA LYS A 101 12.38 -22.63 -22.67
C LYS A 101 13.57 -21.70 -22.91
N LYS A 102 13.48 -20.44 -22.47
CA LYS A 102 14.58 -19.46 -22.60
C LYS A 102 15.77 -19.78 -21.69
N VAL A 103 15.52 -20.38 -20.52
CA VAL A 103 16.58 -20.84 -19.62
C VAL A 103 17.23 -22.11 -20.17
N GLU A 104 16.42 -23.04 -20.70
CA GLU A 104 16.89 -24.28 -21.31
C GLU A 104 17.79 -24.02 -22.54
N GLY A 105 17.43 -23.06 -23.39
CA GLY A 105 18.25 -22.69 -24.56
C GLY A 105 19.52 -21.88 -24.26
N LYS A 106 19.81 -21.57 -22.99
CA LYS A 106 21.02 -20.87 -22.54
C LYS A 106 22.02 -21.78 -21.80
N LEU A 107 21.66 -23.05 -21.58
CA LEU A 107 22.55 -24.12 -21.12
C LEU A 107 23.22 -24.79 -22.33
#